data_AF-A0A2W6CF33-F1
#
_entry.id   AF-A0A2W6CF33-F1
#
_cell.length_a   1.000
_cell.length_b   1.000
_cell.length_c   1.000
_cell.angle_alpha   90.00
_cell.angle_beta   90.00
_cell.angle_gamma   90.00
#
_symmetry.space_group_name_H-M   'P 1'
#
loop_
_entity.id
_entity.type
_entity.pdbx_description
1 polymer ?
#
loop_
_entity_poly.entity_id
_entity_poly.type
_entity_poly.pdbx_seq_one_letter_code
_entity_poly.pdbx_strand_id
1 'polypeptide(L)' 'MKHLVDLDERALQAARDHLGTQTIKATVNAALHAASARSVEKHDIDASLDFLESFDFEDRSAAWR' A
#
# COMPACT_ATOMS: atom_id res chain seq x y z
N MET A 1 -15.32 17.77 0.14
CA MET A 1 -16.38 17.61 1.16
C MET A 1 -15.74 17.66 2.55
N LYS A 2 -16.47 18.00 3.61
CA LYS A 2 -15.95 17.98 5.00
C LYS A 2 -16.63 16.84 5.75
N HIS A 3 -15.84 16.05 6.47
CA HIS A 3 -16.31 14.98 7.34
C HIS A 3 -15.82 15.27 8.76
N LEU A 4 -16.65 14.97 9.75
CA LEU A 4 -16.27 15.05 11.15
C LEU A 4 -15.99 13.62 11.63
N VAL A 5 -14.80 13.42 12.18
CA VAL A 5 -14.30 12.12 12.61
C VAL A 5 -13.53 12.33 13.89
N ASP A 6 -13.73 11.47 14.88
CA ASP A 6 -12.92 11.47 16.08
C ASP A 6 -11.52 10.92 15.77
N LEU A 7 -10.49 11.58 16.29
CA LEU A 7 -9.10 11.21 16.08
C LEU A 7 -8.44 10.95 17.43
N ASP A 8 -7.73 9.84 17.53
CA ASP A 8 -6.85 9.58 18.66
C ASP A 8 -5.64 10.54 18.56
N GLU A 9 -5.48 11.40 19.57
CA GLU A 9 -4.46 12.46 19.56
C GLU A 9 -3.03 11.89 19.57
N ARG A 10 -2.81 10.73 20.20
CA ARG A 10 -1.49 10.10 20.25
C ARG A 10 -1.12 9.51 18.90
N ALA A 11 -2.07 8.84 18.25
CA ALA A 11 -1.90 8.31 16.91
C ALA A 11 -1.72 9.44 15.89
N LEU A 12 -2.45 10.55 16.03
CA LEU A 12 -2.28 11.74 15.20
C LEU A 12 -0.88 12.34 15.34
N GLN A 13 -0.37 12.48 16.56
CA GLN A 13 0.97 13.00 16.79
C GLN A 13 2.05 12.06 16.22
N ALA A 14 1.94 10.75 16.46
CA ALA A 14 2.86 9.77 15.89
C ALA A 14 2.85 9.79 14.36
N ALA A 15 1.67 9.92 13.74
CA ALA A 15 1.54 10.06 12.29
C ALA A 15 2.17 11.36 11.78
N ARG A 16 2.05 12.48 12.51
CA ARG A 16 2.71 13.74 12.15
C ARG A 16 4.22 13.63 12.18
N ASP A 17 4.76 13.00 13.22
CA ASP A 17 6.21 12.81 13.38
C ASP A 17 6.75 11.89 12.29
N HIS A 18 6.01 10.83 11.95
CA HIS A 18 6.38 9.88 10.90
C HIS A 18 6.28 10.48 9.48
N LEU A 19 5.22 11.24 9.19
CA LEU A 19 4.95 11.79 7.87
C LEU A 19 5.55 13.18 7.65
N GLY A 20 6.11 13.82 8.69
CA GLY A 20 6.70 15.16 8.64
C GLY A 20 5.67 16.28 8.38
N THR A 21 4.41 16.07 8.75
CA THR A 21 3.31 16.97 8.39
C THR A 21 2.97 17.98 9.49
N GLN A 22 2.78 19.23 9.08
CA GLN A 22 2.55 20.33 10.03
C GLN A 22 1.08 20.47 10.45
N THR A 23 0.12 20.03 9.63
CA THR A 23 -1.32 20.21 9.87
C THR A 23 -2.06 18.88 9.95
N ILE A 24 -3.16 18.83 10.72
CA ILE A 24 -4.02 17.64 10.85
C ILE A 24 -4.52 17.19 9.47
N LYS A 25 -5.02 18.13 8.66
CA LYS A 25 -5.50 17.84 7.30
C LYS A 25 -4.41 17.20 6.42
N ALA A 26 -3.19 17.75 6.44
CA ALA A 26 -2.08 17.20 5.66
C ALA A 26 -1.75 15.78 6.11
N THR A 27 -1.72 15.56 7.43
CA THR A 27 -1.44 14.25 8.04
C THR A 27 -2.47 13.21 7.64
N VAL A 28 -3.76 13.54 7.82
CA VAL A 28 -4.87 12.62 7.50
C VAL A 28 -4.89 12.30 6.00
N ASN A 29 -4.75 13.30 5.14
CA ASN A 29 -4.72 13.06 3.70
C ASN A 29 -3.53 12.18 3.29
N ALA A 30 -2.33 12.44 3.81
CA ALA A 30 -1.15 11.64 3.52
C ALA A 30 -1.29 10.19 4.02
N ALA A 31 -1.83 10.00 5.23
CA ALA A 31 -2.09 8.68 5.79
C ALA A 31 -3.12 7.89 4.96
N LEU A 32 -4.20 8.54 4.51
CA LEU A 32 -5.20 7.91 3.64
C LEU A 32 -4.61 7.51 2.29
N HIS A 33 -3.78 8.37 1.68
CA HIS A 33 -3.08 8.05 0.44
C HIS A 33 -2.12 6.86 0.60
N ALA A 34 -1.35 6.81 1.70
CA ALA A 34 -0.45 5.70 1.97
C ALA A 34 -1.22 4.38 2.20
N ALA A 35 -2.35 4.44 2.91
CA ALA A 35 -3.18 3.27 3.15
C ALA A 35 -3.86 2.74 1.87
N SER A 36 -4.28 3.65 0.99
CA SER A 36 -4.86 3.27 -0.31
C SER A 36 -3.80 2.70 -1.26
N ALA A 37 -2.62 3.31 -1.31
CA ALA A 37 -1.52 2.85 -2.18
C ALA A 37 -1.06 1.44 -1.83
N ARG A 38 -0.92 1.13 -0.53
CA ARG A 38 -0.54 -0.21 -0.06
C ARG A 38 -1.56 -1.29 -0.44
N SER A 39 -2.84 -0.93 -0.52
CA SER A 39 -3.90 -1.88 -0.91
C SER A 39 -3.87 -2.18 -2.41
N VAL A 40 -3.53 -1.18 -3.23
CA VAL A 40 -3.36 -1.35 -4.68
C VAL A 40 -2.10 -2.17 -4.97
N GLU A 41 -0.96 -1.81 -4.39
CA GLU A 41 0.30 -2.54 -4.58
C GLU A 41 0.18 -4.02 -4.18
N LYS A 42 -0.47 -4.30 -3.04
CA LYS A 42 -0.66 -5.69 -2.60
C LYS A 42 -1.52 -6.49 -3.56
N HIS A 43 -2.63 -5.93 -4.04
CA HIS A 43 -3.48 -6.61 -5.02
C HIS A 43 -2.74 -6.86 -6.34
N ASP A 44 -1.99 -5.87 -6.82
CA ASP A 44 -1.24 -5.99 -8.08
C ASP A 44 -0.12 -7.03 -7.98
N ILE A 45 0.56 -7.09 -6.82
CA ILE A 45 1.59 -8.11 -6.56
C ILE A 45 0.95 -9.50 -6.49
N ASP A 46 -0.10 -9.68 -5.69
CA ASP A 46 -0.77 -10.98 -5.53
C ASP A 46 -1.31 -11.46 -6.90
N ALA A 47 -1.95 -10.58 -7.68
CA ALA A 47 -2.42 -10.91 -9.03
C ALA A 47 -1.30 -11.25 -10.03
N SER A 48 -0.15 -10.57 -9.93
CA SER A 48 1.02 -10.88 -10.75
C SER A 48 1.62 -12.25 -10.39
N LEU A 49 1.62 -12.61 -9.11
CA LEU A 49 2.09 -13.92 -8.64
C LEU A 49 1.13 -15.03 -9.08
N ASP A 50 -0.18 -14.83 -8.95
CA ASP A 50 -1.20 -15.76 -9.43
C ASP A 50 -1.08 -15.99 -10.96
N PHE A 51 -0.80 -14.91 -11.71
CA PHE A 51 -0.54 -15.01 -13.15
C PHE A 51 0.70 -15.85 -13.44
N LEU A 52 1.80 -15.67 -12.72
CA LEU A 52 3.02 -16.47 -12.90
C LEU A 52 2.81 -17.94 -12.52
N GLU A 53 2.02 -18.22 -11.48
CA GLU A 53 1.65 -19.60 -11.10
C GLU A 53 0.86 -20.31 -12.21
N SER A 54 0.04 -19.56 -12.97
CA SER A 54 -0.75 -20.13 -14.06
C SER A 54 0.06 -20.61 -15.26
N PHE A 55 1.35 -20.27 -15.35
CA PHE A 55 2.23 -20.76 -16.41
C PHE A 55 2.80 -22.13 -16.06
N ASP A 56 2.60 -23.08 -16.96
CA ASP A 56 3.34 -24.33 -16.95
C ASP A 56 4.73 -24.04 -17.54
N PHE A 57 5.72 -23.84 -16.67
CA PHE A 57 7.09 -23.59 -17.11
C PHE A 57 7.67 -24.89 -17.68
N GLU A 58 8.09 -24.85 -18.95
CA GLU A 58 8.82 -25.98 -19.54
C GLU A 58 10.06 -26.32 -18.70
N ASP A 59 10.35 -27.62 -18.60
CA ASP A 59 11.53 -28.10 -17.88
C ASP A 59 12.77 -27.36 -18.38
N ARG A 60 13.44 -26.68 -17.45
CA ARG A 60 14.65 -25.89 -17.69
C ARG A 60 15.74 -26.71 -18.39
N SER A 61 15.70 -28.04 -18.28
CA SER A 61 16.61 -28.96 -18.99
C SER A 61 16.39 -29.00 -20.52
N ALA A 62 15.20 -28.63 -21.00
CA ALA A 62 14.89 -28.52 -22.43
C ALA A 62 15.40 -27.21 -23.05
N ALA A 63 15.48 -26.13 -22.25
CA ALA A 63 15.86 -24.78 -22.72
C ALA A 63 17.35 -24.59 -23.04
N TRP A 64 18.23 -25.52 -22.63
CA TRP A 64 19.69 -25.41 -22.78
C TRP A 64 20.31 -26.45 -23.74
N ARG A 65 19.49 -27.10 -24.59
CA ARG A 65 19.99 -27.94 -25.69
C ARG A 65 20.02 -27.17 -27.00
#